data_AF-A0A9W4TDK0-F1
#
_entry.id   AF-A0A9W4TDK0-F1
#
_cell.length_a   1.000
_cell.length_b   1.000
_cell.length_c   1.000
_cell.angle_alpha   90.00
_cell.angle_beta   90.00
_cell.angle_gamma   90.00
#
_symmetry.space_group_name_H-M   'P 1'
#
loop_
_entity.id
_entity.type
_entity.pdbx_description
1 polymer ?
#
loop_
_entity_poly.entity_id
_entity_poly.type
_entity_poly.pdbx_seq_one_letter_code
_entity_poly.pdbx_strand_id
1 'polypeptide(L)'
;SFQDKQGEDLLDYVNNALNCRQHKKDKFCCFQSKYGEDIFQRLQINNPSTLKRIIDKLTPLQLISIDIDVKGEAFEFFLKEAIKGQKKDLGQYFTPRHIVNFLVKLADPKPHETVYDPFCGTGGILIK
;
A
#
# COMPACT_ATOMS: atom_id res chain seq x y z
N SER A 1 2.83 20.20 11.42
CA SER A 1 3.15 19.16 10.41
C SER A 1 3.58 17.87 11.12
N PHE A 2 3.60 16.69 10.49
CA PHE A 2 4.19 15.48 11.11
C PHE A 2 5.69 15.64 11.41
N GLN A 3 6.35 16.61 10.77
CA GLN A 3 7.74 16.99 10.99
C GLN A 3 8.01 17.57 12.39
N ASP A 4 7.01 18.20 12.99
CA ASP A 4 7.18 18.91 14.27
C ASP A 4 6.88 18.02 15.48
N LYS A 5 6.42 16.79 15.24
CA LYS A 5 6.02 15.83 16.28
C LYS A 5 7.22 15.02 16.77
N GLN A 6 7.23 14.70 18.07
CA GLN A 6 8.20 13.79 18.65
C GLN A 6 7.94 12.36 18.18
N GLY A 7 8.96 11.51 18.25
CA GLY A 7 8.86 10.12 17.80
C GLY A 7 7.77 9.33 18.52
N GLU A 8 7.58 9.61 19.81
CA GLU A 8 6.56 9.00 20.67
C GLU A 8 5.16 9.39 20.20
N ASP A 9 4.91 10.69 19.95
CA ASP A 9 3.64 11.18 19.43
C ASP A 9 3.31 10.58 18.05
N LEU A 10 4.33 10.37 17.23
CA LEU A 10 4.20 9.74 15.91
C LEU A 10 3.86 8.26 16.04
N LEU A 11 4.49 7.57 16.99
CA LEU A 11 4.26 6.16 17.23
C LEU A 11 2.85 5.91 17.78
N ASP A 12 2.41 6.75 18.71
CA ASP A 12 1.05 6.72 19.24
C ASP A 12 0.03 7.04 18.15
N TYR A 13 0.28 8.06 17.33
CA TYR A 13 -0.57 8.41 16.21
C TYR A 13 -0.72 7.24 15.23
N VAL A 14 0.38 6.62 14.80
CA VAL A 14 0.37 5.50 13.85
C VAL A 14 -0.34 4.29 14.43
N ASN A 15 -0.06 3.96 15.70
CA ASN A 15 -0.71 2.85 16.38
C ASN A 15 -2.21 3.08 16.54
N ASN A 16 -2.63 4.32 16.81
CA ASN A 16 -4.04 4.66 17.00
C ASN A 16 -4.80 4.83 15.69
N ALA A 17 -4.15 5.34 14.63
CA ALA A 17 -4.74 5.45 13.29
C ALA A 17 -5.09 4.07 12.70
N LEU A 18 -4.32 3.04 13.05
CA LEU A 18 -4.61 1.65 12.68
C LEU A 18 -5.55 0.96 13.68
N ASN A 19 -5.83 1.55 14.85
CA ASN A 19 -6.76 1.00 15.82
C ASN A 19 -8.18 1.54 15.59
N CYS A 20 -8.98 0.72 14.93
CA CYS A 20 -10.42 0.90 14.68
C CYS A 20 -11.28 1.29 15.91
N ARG A 21 -10.82 1.00 17.13
CA ARG A 21 -11.64 1.14 18.36
C ARG A 21 -11.96 2.59 18.74
N GLN A 22 -11.14 3.58 18.36
CA GLN A 22 -11.34 4.98 18.74
C GLN A 22 -11.98 5.84 17.64
N HIS A 23 -11.92 5.42 16.37
CA HIS A 23 -12.35 6.20 15.21
C HIS A 23 -13.41 5.47 14.35
N LYS A 24 -14.61 5.25 14.91
CA LYS A 24 -15.75 4.59 14.23
C LYS A 24 -16.22 5.25 12.92
N LYS A 25 -15.76 6.47 12.60
CA LYS A 25 -16.16 7.24 11.41
C LYS A 25 -15.06 7.36 10.35
N ASP A 26 -13.85 6.86 10.59
CA ASP A 26 -12.78 6.89 9.59
C ASP A 26 -12.93 5.75 8.58
N LYS A 27 -12.66 6.04 7.29
CA LYS A 27 -12.82 5.09 6.17
C LYS A 27 -12.10 3.77 6.38
N PHE A 28 -10.95 3.80 7.05
CA PHE A 28 -10.18 2.60 7.41
C PHE A 28 -10.96 1.65 8.31
N CYS A 29 -11.75 2.19 9.24
CA CYS A 29 -12.49 1.36 10.17
C CYS A 29 -13.77 0.78 9.56
N CYS A 30 -14.42 1.52 8.65
CA CYS A 30 -15.48 0.97 7.82
C CYS A 30 -15.00 -0.20 6.96
N PHE A 31 -13.75 -0.12 6.46
CA PHE A 31 -13.14 -1.22 5.69
C PHE A 31 -13.03 -2.50 6.52
N GLN A 32 -12.53 -2.40 7.75
CA GLN A 32 -12.43 -3.55 8.66
C GLN A 32 -13.81 -4.12 9.04
N SER A 33 -14.81 -3.27 9.28
CA SER A 33 -16.18 -3.72 9.58
C SER A 33 -16.85 -4.49 8.43
N LYS A 34 -16.42 -4.23 7.18
CA LYS A 34 -16.97 -4.85 5.97
C LYS A 34 -16.37 -6.23 5.67
N TYR A 35 -15.10 -6.45 6.04
CA TYR A 35 -14.36 -7.68 5.70
C TYR A 35 -14.03 -8.57 6.91
N GLY A 36 -14.37 -8.16 8.14
CA GLY A 36 -14.37 -9.03 9.33
C GLY A 36 -13.01 -9.38 9.93
N GLU A 37 -11.91 -9.04 9.26
CA GLU A 37 -10.53 -9.33 9.71
C GLU A 37 -9.63 -8.09 9.66
N ASP A 38 -8.57 -8.10 10.48
CA ASP A 38 -7.45 -7.15 10.39
C ASP A 38 -6.67 -7.41 9.10
N ILE A 39 -7.13 -6.82 8.00
CA ILE A 39 -6.47 -6.91 6.69
C ILE A 39 -5.09 -6.24 6.67
N PHE A 40 -4.85 -5.27 7.55
CA PHE A 40 -3.58 -4.58 7.67
C PHE A 40 -2.83 -5.12 8.88
N GLN A 41 -1.64 -5.68 8.63
CA GLN A 41 -0.74 -6.02 9.72
C GLN A 41 -0.29 -4.73 10.42
N ARG A 42 -0.33 -4.75 11.75
CA ARG A 42 0.19 -3.65 12.56
C ARG A 42 1.66 -3.41 12.20
N LEU A 43 2.03 -2.14 12.02
CA LEU A 43 3.40 -1.76 11.71
C LEU A 43 4.33 -2.22 12.85
N GLN A 44 5.36 -2.99 12.50
CA GLN A 44 6.34 -3.54 13.44
C GLN A 44 7.46 -2.53 13.78
N ILE A 45 7.13 -1.23 13.77
CA ILE A 45 8.09 -0.14 14.05
C ILE A 45 7.86 0.29 15.49
N ASN A 46 8.65 -0.25 16.42
CA ASN A 46 8.46 0.02 17.86
C ASN A 46 9.41 1.11 18.39
N ASN A 47 10.39 1.55 17.59
CA ASN A 47 11.37 2.55 18.00
C ASN A 47 10.96 3.95 17.50
N PRO A 48 10.63 4.89 18.42
CA PRO A 48 10.28 6.28 18.10
C PRO A 48 11.28 6.99 17.18
N SER A 49 12.58 6.83 17.46
CA SER A 49 13.66 7.48 16.68
C SER A 49 13.73 6.97 15.25
N THR A 50 13.48 5.67 15.05
CA THR A 50 13.43 5.05 13.71
C THR A 50 12.24 5.59 12.92
N LEU A 51 11.06 5.68 13.56
CA LEU A 51 9.86 6.22 12.91
C LEU A 51 10.05 7.69 12.52
N LYS A 52 10.61 8.51 13.42
CA LYS A 52 10.94 9.90 13.14
C LYS A 52 11.88 10.04 11.95
N ARG A 53 12.96 9.23 11.91
CA ARG A 53 13.91 9.21 10.78
C ARG A 53 13.27 8.81 9.45
N ILE A 54 12.30 7.89 9.46
CA ILE A 54 11.55 7.52 8.25
C ILE A 54 10.72 8.71 7.77
N ILE A 55 9.98 9.36 8.68
CA ILE A 55 9.14 10.52 8.37
C ILE A 55 9.98 11.70 7.85
N ASP A 56 11.16 11.92 8.42
CA ASP A 56 12.06 12.99 7.97
C ASP A 56 12.60 12.72 6.56
N LYS A 57 12.80 11.45 6.18
CA LYS A 57 13.20 11.06 4.82
C LYS A 57 12.06 11.15 3.80
N LEU A 58 10.82 10.88 4.22
CA LEU A 58 9.63 10.95 3.35
C LEU A 58 9.12 12.38 3.18
N THR A 59 9.32 13.23 4.19
CA THR A 59 8.95 14.65 4.23
C THR A 59 9.32 15.47 2.98
N PRO A 60 10.57 15.44 2.49
CA PRO A 60 10.95 16.23 1.32
C PRO A 60 10.35 15.69 0.02
N LEU A 61 9.83 14.45 0.02
CA LEU A 61 9.18 13.87 -1.15
C LEU A 61 7.75 14.42 -1.25
N GLN A 62 7.45 15.13 -2.34
CA GLN A 62 6.09 15.56 -2.62
C GLN A 62 5.23 14.41 -3.17
N LEU A 63 4.96 13.41 -2.31
CA LEU A 63 4.23 12.20 -2.69
C LEU A 63 2.77 12.46 -3.11
N ILE A 64 2.25 13.67 -2.92
CA ILE A 64 0.89 14.02 -3.36
C ILE A 64 0.92 14.49 -4.82
N SER A 65 1.87 15.35 -5.20
CA SER A 65 1.93 15.99 -6.53
C SER A 65 2.57 15.13 -7.62
N ILE A 66 3.27 14.06 -7.26
CA ILE A 66 3.87 13.13 -8.23
C ILE A 66 2.76 12.37 -8.99
N ASP A 67 3.04 11.99 -10.24
CA ASP A 67 2.16 11.13 -11.06
C ASP A 67 1.87 9.79 -10.35
N ILE A 68 0.64 9.31 -10.48
CA ILE A 68 0.21 8.04 -9.90
C ILE A 68 0.99 6.84 -10.49
N ASP A 69 1.35 6.90 -11.77
CA ASP A 69 2.10 5.85 -12.45
C ASP A 69 3.51 5.74 -11.88
N VAL A 70 4.17 6.89 -11.65
CA VAL A 70 5.51 6.95 -11.04
C VAL A 70 5.51 6.42 -9.61
N LYS A 71 4.48 6.73 -8.81
CA LYS A 71 4.32 6.15 -7.47
C LYS A 71 4.09 4.64 -7.53
N GLY A 72 3.28 4.18 -8.49
CA GLY A 72 3.01 2.78 -8.72
C GLY A 72 4.28 2.01 -9.08
N GLU A 73 5.07 2.51 -10.03
CA GLU A 73 6.34 1.91 -10.42
C GLU A 73 7.34 1.84 -9.25
N ALA A 74 7.47 2.93 -8.49
CA ALA A 74 8.34 2.97 -7.31
C ALA A 74 7.89 1.95 -6.25
N PHE A 75 6.59 1.88 -5.96
CA PHE A 75 6.04 0.92 -5.00
C PHE A 75 6.31 -0.53 -5.44
N GLU A 76 6.11 -0.83 -6.72
CA GLU A 76 6.42 -2.16 -7.25
C GLU A 76 7.90 -2.50 -7.22
N PHE A 77 8.76 -1.51 -7.50
CA PHE A 77 10.20 -1.70 -7.41
C PHE A 77 10.61 -2.06 -5.98
N PHE A 78 10.17 -1.27 -4.99
CA PHE A 78 10.47 -1.54 -3.58
C PHE A 78 9.89 -2.87 -3.09
N LEU A 79 8.68 -3.22 -3.53
CA LEU A 79 8.11 -4.53 -3.25
C LEU A 79 9.00 -5.63 -3.83
N LYS A 80 9.35 -5.59 -5.12
CA LYS A 80 10.22 -6.62 -5.74
C LYS A 80 11.56 -6.77 -5.01
N GLU A 81 12.21 -5.67 -4.64
CA GLU A 81 13.47 -5.71 -3.90
C GLU A 81 13.29 -6.27 -2.47
N ALA A 82 12.21 -5.93 -1.78
CA ALA A 82 11.88 -6.50 -0.48
C ALA A 82 11.62 -8.02 -0.55
N ILE A 83 11.00 -8.49 -1.63
CA ILE A 83 10.75 -9.91 -1.91
C ILE A 83 12.06 -10.66 -2.19
N LYS A 84 12.97 -10.08 -2.97
CA LYS A 84 14.29 -10.70 -3.24
C LYS A 84 15.11 -10.90 -1.96
N GLY A 85 14.98 -9.99 -0.99
CA GLY A 85 15.74 -10.03 0.27
C GLY A 85 15.15 -10.90 1.38
N GLN A 86 13.87 -11.27 1.30
CA GLN A 86 13.19 -12.08 2.33
C GLN A 86 12.80 -13.45 1.77
N LYS A 87 13.02 -14.53 2.53
CA LYS A 87 12.44 -15.86 2.27
C LYS A 87 10.91 -15.91 2.52
N LYS A 88 10.18 -14.85 2.19
CA LYS A 88 8.71 -14.82 2.26
C LYS A 88 8.17 -14.84 0.84
N ASP A 89 7.30 -15.80 0.55
CA ASP A 89 6.57 -16.00 -0.73
C ASP A 89 5.56 -14.87 -1.00
N LEU A 90 6.03 -13.64 -1.04
CA LEU A 90 5.24 -12.48 -1.45
C LEU A 90 5.09 -12.42 -2.99
N GLY A 91 5.82 -13.27 -3.73
CA GLY A 91 5.67 -13.44 -5.18
C GLY A 91 4.30 -13.99 -5.61
N GLN A 92 3.55 -14.60 -4.69
CA GLN A 92 2.20 -15.13 -4.95
C GLN A 92 1.15 -14.03 -5.21
N TYR A 93 1.47 -12.77 -4.90
CA TYR A 93 0.56 -11.62 -5.08
C TYR A 93 0.88 -10.78 -6.32
N PHE A 94 1.83 -11.20 -7.16
CA PHE A 94 2.32 -10.39 -8.26
C PHE A 94 2.43 -11.13 -9.59
N THR A 95 1.78 -10.56 -10.61
CA THR A 95 1.94 -10.95 -12.01
C THR A 95 2.93 -10.00 -12.70
N PRO A 96 4.03 -10.48 -13.33
CA PRO A 96 4.98 -9.63 -14.05
C PRO A 96 4.33 -8.69 -15.07
N ARG A 97 4.81 -7.44 -15.15
CA ARG A 97 4.20 -6.39 -15.99
C ARG A 97 4.09 -6.75 -17.48
N HIS A 98 5.05 -7.50 -18.02
CA HIS A 98 4.98 -7.96 -19.41
C HIS A 98 3.83 -8.97 -19.62
N ILE A 99 3.53 -9.81 -18.62
CA ILE A 99 2.40 -10.74 -18.65
C ILE A 99 1.08 -9.97 -18.51
N VAL A 100 1.00 -9.02 -17.58
CA VAL A 100 -0.17 -8.14 -17.43
C VAL A 100 -0.50 -7.42 -18.74
N ASN A 101 0.48 -6.74 -19.34
CA ASN A 101 0.29 -6.02 -20.60
C ASN A 101 -0.11 -6.97 -21.75
N PHE A 102 0.43 -8.19 -21.78
CA PHE A 102 0.06 -9.19 -22.78
C PHE A 102 -1.40 -9.65 -22.61
N LEU A 103 -1.80 -9.97 -21.38
CA LEU A 103 -3.16 -10.40 -21.07
C LEU A 103 -4.19 -9.31 -21.37
N VAL A 104 -3.92 -8.06 -20.99
CA VAL A 104 -4.82 -6.92 -21.29
C VAL A 104 -4.92 -6.69 -22.80
N LYS A 105 -3.82 -6.80 -23.55
CA LYS A 105 -3.85 -6.70 -25.02
C LYS A 105 -4.64 -7.81 -25.69
N LEU A 106 -4.58 -9.04 -25.15
CA LEU A 106 -5.37 -10.16 -25.65
C LEU A 106 -6.85 -10.02 -25.30
N ALA A 107 -7.15 -9.54 -24.10
CA ALA A 107 -8.52 -9.34 -23.63
C ALA A 107 -9.22 -8.15 -24.33
N ASP A 108 -8.45 -7.13 -24.73
CA ASP A 108 -8.90 -5.94 -25.46
C ASP A 108 -10.22 -5.35 -24.92
N PRO A 109 -10.32 -5.07 -23.60
CA PRO A 109 -11.56 -4.66 -22.98
C PRO A 109 -12.06 -3.32 -23.55
N LYS A 110 -13.37 -3.22 -23.78
CA LYS A 110 -14.01 -2.03 -24.33
C LYS A 110 -14.69 -1.20 -23.25
N PRO A 111 -14.85 0.12 -23.47
CA PRO A 111 -15.67 0.94 -22.58
C PRO A 111 -17.04 0.31 -22.36
N HIS A 112 -17.54 0.35 -21.12
CA HIS A 112 -18.81 -0.23 -20.68
C HIS A 112 -18.83 -1.77 -20.52
N GLU A 113 -17.71 -2.46 -20.73
CA GLU A 113 -17.58 -3.87 -20.36
C GLU A 113 -17.19 -4.04 -18.88
N THR A 114 -17.59 -5.17 -18.29
CA THR A 114 -17.25 -5.49 -16.90
C THR A 114 -16.03 -6.39 -16.87
N VAL A 115 -14.97 -5.96 -16.19
CA VAL A 115 -13.76 -6.77 -15.97
C VAL A 115 -13.75 -7.25 -14.51
N TYR A 116 -13.56 -8.55 -14.31
CA TYR A 116 -13.50 -9.17 -12.98
C TYR A 116 -12.23 -10.02 -12.85
N ASP A 117 -11.44 -9.76 -11.82
CA ASP A 117 -10.25 -10.54 -11.46
C ASP A 117 -10.36 -10.99 -9.98
N PRO A 118 -10.69 -12.27 -9.71
CA PRO A 118 -10.83 -12.79 -8.35
C PRO A 118 -9.50 -12.94 -7.60
N PHE A 119 -8.35 -12.87 -8.29
CA PHE A 119 -7.01 -13.06 -7.72
C PHE A 119 -6.08 -11.89 -8.07
N CYS A 120 -6.61 -10.67 -8.01
CA CYS A 120 -5.98 -9.49 -8.59
C CYS A 120 -4.63 -9.08 -7.97
N GLY A 121 -4.25 -9.63 -6.80
CA GLY A 121 -2.99 -9.30 -6.15
C GLY A 121 -2.85 -7.81 -5.90
N THR A 122 -1.81 -7.17 -6.47
CA THR A 122 -1.65 -5.70 -6.43
C THR A 122 -2.60 -4.92 -7.35
N GLY A 123 -3.50 -5.60 -8.06
CA GLY A 123 -4.47 -5.00 -8.99
C GLY A 123 -3.89 -4.70 -10.38
N GLY A 124 -2.73 -5.27 -10.73
CA GLY A 124 -1.98 -4.91 -11.94
C GLY A 124 -2.78 -5.00 -13.24
N ILE A 125 -3.69 -5.97 -13.37
CA ILE A 125 -4.55 -6.18 -14.55
C ILE A 125 -5.68 -5.16 -14.63
N LEU A 126 -6.22 -4.69 -13.51
CA LEU A 126 -7.40 -3.81 -13.46
C LEU A 126 -7.06 -2.32 -13.64
N ILE A 127 -5.79 -1.95 -13.44
CA ILE A 127 -5.31 -0.56 -13.56
C ILE A 127 -4.85 -0.24 -14.99
N LYS A 128 -4.62 -1.28 -15.82
CA LYS A 128 -3.90 -1.18 -17.09
C LYS A 128 -4.79 -1.06 -18.32
#